data_AF-A0A6A6T9D4-F1
#
_entry.id   AF-A0A6A6T9D4-F1
#
_cell.length_a   1.000
_cell.length_b   1.000
_cell.length_c   1.000
_cell.angle_alpha   90.00
_cell.angle_beta   90.00
_cell.angle_gamma   90.00
#
_symmetry.space_group_name_H-M   'P 1'
#
loop_
_entity.id
_entity.type
_entity.pdbx_description
1 polymer ?
#
loop_
_entity_poly.entity_id
_entity_poly.type
_entity_poly.pdbx_seq_one_letter_code
_entity_poly.pdbx_strand_id
1 'polypeptide(L)'
;MEDDVEHLWRHLEWPGDRKLVALARIWKATNKANTLAHDHEVVSTSKTSAEIYVHILQASLEQVRSGIPSDLLDDKIVLTHFYSAQVLNYEIALSLPASDVISANDFRRLDYLFLLLQATRSLLDTYLSLTLSEVVGYSMSLIRQVIRGLSVLYNLSAIEDGAWDPSTSRRPADVLAYFEQLVNRMGRAHMKLKSASGMGRDESSCFSKSVDCWNSGMPRWVEALARSSVAPDQRSCQR
;
A
#
# COMPACT_ATOMS: atom_id res chain seq x y z
N MET A 1 25.20 -5.16 -2.38
CA MET A 1 23.79 -5.30 -2.80
C MET A 1 23.65 -5.30 -4.32
N GLU A 2 24.14 -4.30 -5.08
CA GLU A 2 24.05 -4.36 -6.56
C GLU A 2 24.86 -5.53 -7.12
N ASP A 3 26.09 -5.70 -6.64
CA ASP A 3 26.98 -6.79 -7.05
C ASP A 3 26.39 -8.16 -6.71
N ASP A 4 25.71 -8.29 -5.57
CA ASP A 4 25.05 -9.53 -5.14
C ASP A 4 23.80 -9.84 -5.98
N VAL A 5 23.00 -8.83 -6.31
CA VAL A 5 21.81 -8.96 -7.16
C VAL A 5 22.19 -9.33 -8.59
N GLU A 6 23.27 -8.73 -9.10
CA GLU A 6 23.81 -9.03 -10.43
C GLU A 6 24.47 -10.42 -10.47
N HIS A 7 25.15 -10.82 -9.40
CA HIS A 7 25.68 -12.17 -9.25
C HIS A 7 24.56 -13.22 -9.25
N LEU A 8 23.52 -13.03 -8.43
CA LEU A 8 22.33 -13.90 -8.39
C LEU A 8 21.60 -13.95 -9.74
N TRP A 9 21.54 -12.84 -10.46
CA TRP A 9 20.93 -12.78 -11.80
C TRP A 9 21.73 -13.59 -12.84
N ARG A 10 23.07 -13.58 -12.75
CA ARG A 10 23.96 -14.31 -13.65
C ARG A 10 24.11 -15.79 -13.30
N HIS A 11 23.95 -16.14 -12.03
CA HIS A 11 24.10 -17.49 -11.50
C HIS A 11 22.78 -17.97 -10.88
N LEU A 12 21.79 -18.23 -11.72
CA LEU A 12 20.49 -18.76 -11.29
C LEU A 12 20.65 -20.23 -10.86
N GLU A 13 20.62 -20.48 -9.55
CA GLU A 13 20.71 -21.83 -8.97
C GLU A 13 19.32 -22.40 -8.67
N TRP A 14 18.34 -21.53 -8.42
CA TRP A 14 16.96 -21.90 -8.09
C TRP A 14 15.93 -21.05 -8.87
N PRO A 15 14.76 -21.62 -9.27
CA PRO A 15 13.77 -20.88 -10.05
C PRO A 15 13.24 -19.60 -9.39
N GLY A 16 13.25 -19.49 -8.06
CA GLY A 16 12.83 -18.27 -7.38
C GLY A 16 13.95 -17.24 -7.17
N ASP A 17 15.19 -17.49 -7.60
CA ASP A 17 16.25 -16.48 -7.62
C ASP A 17 15.85 -15.30 -8.51
N ARG A 18 15.20 -15.58 -9.65
CA ARG A 18 14.62 -14.57 -10.53
C ARG A 18 13.59 -13.69 -9.80
N LYS A 19 12.73 -14.30 -8.98
CA LYS A 19 11.75 -13.58 -8.15
C LYS A 19 12.44 -12.76 -7.07
N LEU A 20 13.44 -13.34 -6.39
CA LEU A 20 14.21 -12.65 -5.36
C LEU A 20 14.93 -11.41 -5.92
N VAL A 21 15.54 -11.53 -7.10
CA VAL A 21 16.17 -10.40 -7.81
C VAL A 21 15.13 -9.32 -8.15
N ALA A 22 13.97 -9.69 -8.67
CA ALA A 22 12.89 -8.74 -8.96
C ALA A 22 12.43 -8.01 -7.68
N LEU A 23 12.20 -8.75 -6.59
CA LEU A 23 11.82 -8.18 -5.30
C LEU A 23 12.90 -7.25 -4.71
N ALA A 24 14.17 -7.63 -4.83
CA ALA A 24 15.30 -6.80 -4.38
C ALA A 24 15.41 -5.51 -5.18
N ARG A 25 15.22 -5.56 -6.50
CA ARG A 25 15.20 -4.38 -7.38
C ARG A 25 14.05 -3.43 -7.01
N ILE A 26 12.84 -3.97 -6.80
CA ILE A 26 11.68 -3.19 -6.34
C ILE A 26 11.98 -2.54 -4.99
N TRP A 27 12.41 -3.32 -4.00
CA TRP A 27 12.69 -2.81 -2.65
C TRP A 27 13.77 -1.72 -2.66
N LYS A 28 14.80 -1.87 -3.48
CA LYS A 28 15.85 -0.86 -3.62
C LYS A 28 15.33 0.45 -4.22
N ALA A 29 14.47 0.37 -5.24
CA ALA A 29 13.82 1.56 -5.79
C ALA A 29 13.00 2.28 -4.71
N THR A 30 12.30 1.54 -3.86
CA THR A 30 11.55 2.07 -2.72
C THR A 30 12.45 2.59 -1.59
N ASN A 31 13.61 2.00 -1.34
CA ASN A 31 14.49 2.41 -0.24
C ASN A 31 15.35 3.62 -0.55
N LYS A 32 15.79 3.78 -1.81
CA LYS A 32 16.37 5.05 -2.28
C LYS A 32 15.41 6.22 -1.99
N ALA A 33 14.11 5.97 -2.07
CA ALA A 33 13.07 6.91 -1.66
C ALA A 33 13.12 7.24 -0.17
N ASN A 34 13.07 6.22 0.67
CA ASN A 34 13.04 6.39 2.12
C ASN A 34 14.29 7.11 2.65
N THR A 35 15.48 6.83 2.10
CA THR A 35 16.71 7.54 2.47
C THR A 35 16.65 9.02 2.05
N LEU A 36 16.18 9.32 0.84
CA LEU A 36 16.00 10.70 0.37
C LEU A 36 14.94 11.46 1.18
N ALA A 37 13.85 10.82 1.59
CA ALA A 37 12.83 11.42 2.45
C ALA A 37 13.31 11.62 3.90
N HIS A 38 14.14 10.71 4.41
CA HIS A 38 14.69 10.78 5.78
C HIS A 38 15.84 11.79 5.90
N ASP A 39 16.72 11.88 4.90
CA ASP A 39 17.78 12.90 4.82
C ASP A 39 17.21 14.30 4.58
N HIS A 40 15.97 14.40 4.07
CA HIS A 40 15.26 15.64 3.88
C HIS A 40 14.17 15.91 4.93
N GLU A 41 14.61 16.09 6.18
CA GLU A 41 13.91 17.00 7.12
C GLU A 41 13.79 18.44 6.54
N VAL A 42 14.53 18.72 5.44
CA VAL A 42 14.58 19.96 4.66
C VAL A 42 13.52 20.08 3.54
N VAL A 43 12.87 18.99 3.10
CA VAL A 43 11.79 19.07 2.05
C VAL A 43 10.45 19.59 2.63
N SER A 44 10.37 19.71 3.95
CA SER A 44 9.22 20.21 4.70
C SER A 44 8.82 21.67 4.42
N THR A 45 9.53 22.40 3.54
CA THR A 45 9.29 23.85 3.33
C THR A 45 8.88 24.25 1.91
N SER A 46 8.91 23.37 0.89
CA SER A 46 8.54 23.75 -0.49
C SER A 46 7.83 22.66 -1.29
N LYS A 47 6.65 23.00 -1.84
CA LYS A 47 5.82 22.14 -2.71
C LYS A 47 6.60 21.61 -3.93
N THR A 48 7.54 22.38 -4.47
CA THR A 48 8.38 22.01 -5.62
C THR A 48 9.29 20.82 -5.34
N SER A 49 9.74 20.67 -4.09
CA SER A 49 10.65 19.57 -3.72
C SER A 49 9.92 18.22 -3.60
N ALA A 50 8.64 18.22 -3.21
CA ALA A 50 7.80 17.02 -3.19
C ALA A 50 7.50 16.48 -4.59
N GLU A 51 7.31 17.37 -5.57
CA GLU A 51 7.04 16.97 -6.97
C GLU A 51 8.25 16.32 -7.62
N ILE A 52 9.44 16.92 -7.45
CA ILE A 52 10.69 16.37 -7.94
C ILE A 52 10.93 14.99 -7.31
N TYR A 53 10.66 14.87 -6.02
CA TYR A 53 10.77 13.60 -5.30
C TYR A 53 9.86 12.52 -5.91
N VAL A 54 8.56 12.76 -6.03
CA VAL A 54 7.62 11.78 -6.62
C VAL A 54 8.05 11.38 -8.03
N HIS A 55 8.46 12.35 -8.85
CA HIS A 55 8.90 12.08 -10.22
C HIS A 55 10.14 11.16 -10.27
N ILE A 56 11.14 11.39 -9.41
CA ILE A 56 12.33 10.52 -9.32
C ILE A 56 11.92 9.10 -8.92
N LEU A 57 10.99 8.95 -7.99
CA LEU A 57 10.53 7.64 -7.54
C LEU A 57 9.74 6.88 -8.60
N GLN A 58 8.87 7.60 -9.31
CA GLN A 58 8.14 7.05 -10.46
C GLN A 58 9.12 6.55 -11.53
N ALA A 59 10.09 7.38 -11.92
CA ALA A 59 11.09 7.01 -12.91
C ALA A 59 11.92 5.79 -12.48
N SER A 60 12.34 5.74 -11.20
CA SER A 60 13.06 4.60 -10.63
C SER A 60 12.23 3.31 -10.67
N LEU A 61 10.95 3.39 -10.31
CA LEU A 61 10.05 2.23 -10.31
C LEU A 61 9.76 1.74 -11.74
N GLU A 62 9.57 2.65 -12.70
CA GLU A 62 9.32 2.31 -14.09
C GLU A 62 10.58 1.72 -14.75
N GLN A 63 11.77 2.21 -14.39
CA GLN A 63 13.02 1.59 -14.81
C GLN A 63 13.11 0.14 -14.30
N VAL A 64 12.77 -0.11 -13.04
CA VAL A 64 12.71 -1.47 -12.50
C VAL A 64 11.69 -2.31 -13.27
N ARG A 65 10.50 -1.79 -13.53
CA ARG A 65 9.46 -2.49 -14.31
C ARG A 65 9.97 -2.91 -15.69
N SER A 66 10.63 -2.01 -16.41
CA SER A 66 11.18 -2.28 -17.76
C SER A 66 12.27 -3.36 -17.76
N GLY A 67 12.97 -3.54 -16.63
CA GLY A 67 14.02 -4.54 -16.45
C GLY A 67 13.54 -5.88 -15.87
N ILE A 68 12.26 -6.02 -15.53
CA ILE A 68 11.66 -7.27 -15.05
C ILE A 68 11.01 -7.99 -16.24
N PRO A 69 11.37 -9.27 -16.50
CA PRO A 69 10.70 -10.10 -17.49
C PRO A 69 9.19 -10.19 -17.30
N SER A 70 8.43 -10.24 -18.40
CA SER A 70 6.95 -10.22 -18.36
C SER A 70 6.35 -11.39 -17.58
N ASP A 71 6.97 -12.57 -17.61
CA ASP A 71 6.54 -13.75 -16.83
C ASP A 71 6.59 -13.50 -15.31
N LEU A 72 7.51 -12.65 -14.85
CA LEU A 72 7.58 -12.23 -13.45
C LEU A 72 6.64 -11.07 -13.13
N LEU A 73 6.26 -10.26 -14.12
CA LEU A 73 5.24 -9.21 -13.94
C LEU A 73 3.83 -9.79 -13.80
N ASP A 74 3.61 -11.04 -14.21
CA ASP A 74 2.36 -11.78 -13.97
C ASP A 74 2.36 -12.49 -12.61
N ASP A 75 3.50 -12.55 -11.91
CA ASP A 75 3.60 -13.14 -10.59
C ASP A 75 2.93 -12.23 -9.55
N LYS A 76 1.91 -12.77 -8.88
CA LYS A 76 1.09 -12.01 -7.91
C LYS A 76 1.89 -11.48 -6.74
N ILE A 77 2.97 -12.15 -6.30
CA ILE A 77 3.81 -11.63 -5.23
C ILE A 77 4.62 -10.45 -5.74
N VAL A 78 5.27 -10.59 -6.89
CA VAL A 78 6.01 -9.49 -7.52
C VAL A 78 5.10 -8.29 -7.71
N LEU A 79 3.88 -8.50 -8.21
CA LEU A 79 2.85 -7.46 -8.32
C LEU A 79 2.47 -6.85 -6.96
N THR A 80 2.30 -7.67 -5.91
CA THR A 80 1.96 -7.14 -4.58
C THR A 80 3.06 -6.20 -4.08
N HIS A 81 4.33 -6.58 -4.22
CA HIS A 81 5.45 -5.73 -3.85
C HIS A 81 5.55 -4.48 -4.73
N PHE A 82 5.27 -4.61 -6.03
CA PHE A 82 5.28 -3.50 -6.98
C PHE A 82 4.19 -2.46 -6.63
N TYR A 83 2.95 -2.90 -6.39
CA TYR A 83 1.88 -2.01 -5.95
C TYR A 83 2.16 -1.41 -4.57
N SER A 84 2.76 -2.16 -3.65
CA SER A 84 3.17 -1.61 -2.35
C SER A 84 4.21 -0.49 -2.51
N ALA A 85 5.13 -0.61 -3.47
CA ALA A 85 6.11 0.43 -3.75
C ALA A 85 5.43 1.68 -4.37
N GLN A 86 4.44 1.51 -5.24
CA GLN A 86 3.64 2.63 -5.75
C GLN A 86 2.88 3.35 -4.63
N VAL A 87 2.26 2.59 -3.70
CA VAL A 87 1.58 3.18 -2.54
C VAL A 87 2.54 4.05 -1.72
N LEU A 88 3.79 3.59 -1.50
CA LEU A 88 4.81 4.36 -0.80
C LEU A 88 5.21 5.64 -1.55
N ASN A 89 5.33 5.57 -2.88
CA ASN A 89 5.71 6.74 -3.69
C ASN A 89 4.66 7.86 -3.65
N TYR A 90 3.37 7.51 -3.64
CA TYR A 90 2.28 8.48 -3.70
C TYR A 90 1.73 8.89 -2.33
N GLU A 91 2.15 8.23 -1.23
CA GLU A 91 1.63 8.56 0.11
C GLU A 91 1.91 10.01 0.52
N ILE A 92 2.96 10.63 -0.01
CA ILE A 92 3.25 12.05 0.19
C ILE A 92 2.08 12.96 -0.21
N ALA A 93 1.20 12.52 -1.12
CA ALA A 93 0.00 13.28 -1.48
C ALA A 93 -0.95 13.51 -0.30
N LEU A 94 -0.93 12.63 0.72
CA LEU A 94 -1.73 12.77 1.93
C LEU A 94 -1.21 13.89 2.86
N SER A 95 0.07 14.24 2.78
CA SER A 95 0.67 15.30 3.59
C SER A 95 0.75 16.65 2.87
N LEU A 96 0.49 16.68 1.55
CA LEU A 96 0.45 17.93 0.79
C LEU A 96 -0.82 18.73 1.15
N PRO A 97 -0.69 20.02 1.50
CA PRO A 97 -1.84 20.84 1.86
C PRO A 97 -2.71 21.09 0.63
N ALA A 98 -4.03 21.01 0.81
CA ALA A 98 -5.00 21.51 -0.18
C ALA A 98 -4.79 23.03 -0.33
N SER A 99 -4.82 23.54 -1.56
CA SER A 99 -4.80 24.98 -1.82
C SER A 99 -6.23 25.51 -1.82
N ASP A 100 -6.46 26.66 -1.16
CA ASP A 100 -7.76 27.36 -1.21
C ASP A 100 -8.05 27.97 -2.60
N VAL A 101 -7.04 28.05 -3.48
CA VAL A 101 -7.15 28.56 -4.84
C VAL A 101 -6.77 27.44 -5.81
N ILE A 102 -7.71 27.05 -6.68
CA ILE A 102 -7.51 26.06 -7.75
C ILE A 102 -6.32 26.52 -8.60
N SER A 103 -5.21 25.83 -8.45
CA SER A 103 -3.96 26.06 -9.15
C SER A 103 -3.57 24.83 -9.96
N ALA A 104 -2.65 24.97 -10.92
CA ALA A 104 -2.07 23.83 -11.63
C ALA A 104 -1.51 22.75 -10.68
N ASN A 105 -1.14 23.14 -9.45
CA ASN A 105 -0.59 22.25 -8.44
C ASN A 105 -1.67 21.43 -7.71
N ASP A 106 -2.93 21.90 -7.66
CA ASP A 106 -4.03 21.12 -7.09
C ASP A 106 -4.40 19.94 -7.98
N PHE A 107 -4.35 20.14 -9.31
CA PHE A 107 -4.52 19.05 -10.26
C PHE A 107 -3.46 17.95 -10.07
N ARG A 108 -2.20 18.31 -9.83
CA ARG A 108 -1.15 17.31 -9.56
C ARG A 108 -1.34 16.57 -8.25
N ARG A 109 -1.75 17.27 -7.18
CA ARG A 109 -2.08 16.62 -5.91
C ARG A 109 -3.23 15.64 -6.10
N LEU A 110 -4.28 16.03 -6.83
CA LEU A 110 -5.39 15.14 -7.17
C LEU A 110 -4.93 13.93 -7.98
N ASP A 111 -4.09 14.13 -9.00
CA ASP A 111 -3.52 13.04 -9.79
C ASP A 111 -2.78 12.04 -8.89
N TYR A 112 -1.96 12.52 -7.95
CA TYR A 112 -1.27 11.64 -7.00
C TYR A 112 -2.24 10.92 -6.05
N LEU A 113 -3.32 11.56 -5.61
CA LEU A 113 -4.35 10.91 -4.80
C LEU A 113 -5.10 9.81 -5.59
N PHE A 114 -5.39 10.04 -6.88
CA PHE A 114 -5.97 9.02 -7.76
C PHE A 114 -5.02 7.84 -7.98
N LEU A 115 -3.75 8.11 -8.26
CA LEU A 115 -2.71 7.09 -8.40
C LEU A 115 -2.51 6.31 -7.10
N LEU A 116 -2.54 6.98 -5.94
CA LEU A 116 -2.48 6.35 -4.63
C LEU A 116 -3.69 5.43 -4.40
N LEU A 117 -4.90 5.88 -4.74
CA LEU A 117 -6.12 5.07 -4.64
C LEU A 117 -6.05 3.83 -5.54
N GLN A 118 -5.64 3.99 -6.79
CA GLN A 118 -5.52 2.90 -7.74
C GLN A 118 -4.46 1.88 -7.30
N ALA A 119 -3.29 2.35 -6.88
CA ALA A 119 -2.22 1.49 -6.38
C ALA A 119 -2.66 0.73 -5.12
N THR A 120 -3.38 1.40 -4.22
CA THR A 120 -3.91 0.80 -2.98
C THR A 120 -4.94 -0.28 -3.28
N ARG A 121 -5.91 -0.03 -4.16
CA ARG A 121 -6.89 -1.06 -4.57
C ARG A 121 -6.19 -2.25 -5.22
N SER A 122 -5.29 -1.99 -6.17
CA SER A 122 -4.52 -3.03 -6.86
C SER A 122 -3.69 -3.87 -5.88
N LEU A 123 -3.09 -3.25 -4.87
CA LEU A 123 -2.38 -3.95 -3.79
C LEU A 123 -3.30 -4.90 -3.02
N LEU A 124 -4.44 -4.39 -2.55
CA LEU A 124 -5.39 -5.16 -1.74
C LEU A 124 -6.03 -6.29 -2.54
N ASP A 125 -6.47 -6.01 -3.77
CA ASP A 125 -7.06 -7.01 -4.67
C ASP A 125 -6.07 -8.10 -5.03
N THR A 126 -4.82 -7.74 -5.36
CA THR A 126 -3.76 -8.71 -5.68
C THR A 126 -3.50 -9.61 -4.48
N TYR A 127 -3.39 -9.04 -3.27
CA TYR A 127 -3.20 -9.84 -2.06
C TYR A 127 -4.38 -10.78 -1.77
N LEU A 128 -5.62 -10.30 -1.94
CA LEU A 128 -6.82 -11.11 -1.79
C LEU A 128 -6.91 -12.23 -2.85
N SER A 129 -6.30 -12.04 -4.01
CA SER A 129 -6.24 -13.04 -5.09
C SER A 129 -5.19 -14.13 -4.91
N LEU A 130 -4.27 -13.99 -3.94
CA LEU A 130 -3.27 -15.03 -3.65
C LEU A 130 -3.96 -16.32 -3.19
N THR A 131 -3.24 -17.44 -3.20
CA THR A 131 -3.66 -18.66 -2.52
C THR A 131 -3.26 -18.61 -1.05
N LEU A 132 -3.91 -19.40 -0.20
CA LEU A 132 -3.50 -19.51 1.21
C LEU A 132 -2.10 -20.13 1.36
N SER A 133 -1.65 -20.96 0.41
CA SER A 133 -0.27 -21.49 0.44
C SER A 133 0.74 -20.37 0.26
N GLU A 134 0.50 -19.47 -0.69
CA GLU A 134 1.37 -18.31 -0.92
C GLU A 134 1.35 -17.38 0.30
N VAL A 135 0.19 -17.06 0.86
CA VAL A 135 0.12 -16.21 2.06
C VAL A 135 0.92 -16.79 3.23
N VAL A 136 0.82 -18.11 3.47
CA VAL A 136 1.55 -18.77 4.56
C VAL A 136 3.05 -18.91 4.27
N GLY A 137 3.42 -19.12 3.01
CA GLY A 137 4.81 -19.29 2.57
C GLY A 137 5.61 -17.98 2.51
N TYR A 138 4.97 -16.82 2.65
CA TYR A 138 5.61 -15.51 2.51
C TYR A 138 5.85 -14.78 3.83
N SER A 139 6.75 -13.80 3.77
CA SER A 139 7.27 -13.04 4.89
C SER A 139 6.26 -12.08 5.52
N MET A 140 6.49 -11.73 6.79
CA MET A 140 5.74 -10.71 7.54
C MET A 140 5.68 -9.34 6.86
N SER A 141 6.59 -9.07 5.94
CA SER A 141 6.56 -7.86 5.11
C SER A 141 5.25 -7.75 4.32
N LEU A 142 4.73 -8.86 3.79
CA LEU A 142 3.51 -8.85 2.98
C LEU A 142 2.30 -8.40 3.81
N ILE A 143 2.17 -8.92 5.03
CA ILE A 143 1.13 -8.51 5.99
C ILE A 143 1.24 -7.01 6.29
N ARG A 144 2.46 -6.52 6.53
CA ARG A 144 2.71 -5.09 6.81
C ARG A 144 2.30 -4.20 5.62
N GLN A 145 2.61 -4.61 4.40
CA GLN A 145 2.24 -3.85 3.19
C GLN A 145 0.72 -3.74 3.06
N VAL A 146 -0.01 -4.82 3.34
CA VAL A 146 -1.48 -4.85 3.29
C VAL A 146 -2.11 -3.98 4.39
N ILE A 147 -1.58 -4.03 5.62
CA ILE A 147 -2.00 -3.12 6.70
C ILE A 147 -1.88 -1.67 6.25
N ARG A 148 -0.74 -1.35 5.64
CA ARG A 148 -0.46 0.00 5.16
C ARG A 148 -1.40 0.42 4.04
N GLY A 149 -1.67 -0.46 3.07
CA GLY A 149 -2.69 -0.22 2.04
C GLY A 149 -4.06 0.07 2.64
N LEU A 150 -4.47 -0.69 3.65
CA LEU A 150 -5.73 -0.48 4.34
C LEU A 150 -5.79 0.86 5.10
N SER A 151 -4.71 1.25 5.77
CA SER A 151 -4.60 2.57 6.41
C SER A 151 -4.63 3.72 5.40
N VAL A 152 -3.96 3.58 4.25
CA VAL A 152 -4.00 4.57 3.17
C VAL A 152 -5.41 4.71 2.61
N LEU A 153 -6.11 3.60 2.38
CA LEU A 153 -7.49 3.63 1.89
C LEU A 153 -8.43 4.33 2.88
N TYR A 154 -8.27 4.05 4.18
CA TYR A 154 -8.97 4.76 5.24
C TYR A 154 -8.69 6.27 5.19
N ASN A 155 -7.42 6.67 5.11
CA ASN A 155 -7.04 8.08 5.04
C ASN A 155 -7.65 8.77 3.81
N LEU A 156 -7.59 8.13 2.63
CA LEU A 156 -8.19 8.64 1.39
C LEU A 156 -9.70 8.83 1.50
N SER A 157 -10.39 7.96 2.24
CA SER A 157 -11.83 8.06 2.48
C SER A 157 -12.22 9.16 3.47
N ALA A 158 -11.26 9.59 4.29
CA ALA A 158 -11.43 10.64 5.31
C ALA A 158 -10.99 12.04 4.84
N ILE A 159 -10.46 12.18 3.61
CA ILE A 159 -10.09 13.49 3.05
C ILE A 159 -11.36 14.32 2.82
N GLU A 160 -11.44 15.46 3.49
CA GLU A 160 -12.48 16.47 3.31
C GLU A 160 -11.95 17.58 2.38
N ASP A 161 -11.97 17.33 1.07
CA ASP A 161 -11.55 18.30 0.05
C ASP A 161 -12.63 18.39 -1.03
N GLY A 162 -13.10 19.61 -1.34
CA GLY A 162 -14.17 19.84 -2.31
C GLY A 162 -13.81 19.44 -3.74
N ALA A 163 -12.52 19.36 -4.07
CA ALA A 163 -12.04 18.88 -5.36
C ALA A 163 -11.79 17.36 -5.39
N TRP A 164 -11.70 16.72 -4.23
CA TRP A 164 -11.58 15.26 -4.10
C TRP A 164 -12.98 14.66 -4.07
N ASP A 165 -13.43 14.16 -5.22
CA ASP A 165 -14.79 13.65 -5.37
C ASP A 165 -15.12 12.54 -4.35
N PRO A 166 -16.09 12.80 -3.45
CA PRO A 166 -16.62 11.81 -2.53
C PRO A 166 -17.08 10.51 -3.22
N SER A 167 -17.61 10.58 -4.43
CA SER A 167 -18.20 9.40 -5.06
C SER A 167 -17.16 8.35 -5.46
N THR A 168 -15.90 8.76 -5.66
CA THR A 168 -14.80 7.89 -6.11
C THR A 168 -14.01 7.26 -4.94
N SER A 169 -13.89 7.95 -3.81
CA SER A 169 -13.06 7.56 -2.65
C SER A 169 -13.85 7.28 -1.36
N ARG A 170 -15.06 7.82 -1.23
CA ARG A 170 -15.84 7.89 0.02
C ARG A 170 -16.89 6.78 0.09
N ARG A 171 -16.53 5.56 -0.27
CA ARG A 171 -17.28 4.38 0.14
C ARG A 171 -16.64 3.81 1.40
N PRO A 172 -17.03 4.27 2.62
CA PRO A 172 -16.73 3.57 3.87
C PRO A 172 -17.01 2.07 3.78
N ALA A 173 -18.03 1.70 3.01
CA ALA A 173 -18.37 0.32 2.70
C ALA A 173 -17.21 -0.45 2.03
N ASP A 174 -16.43 0.18 1.15
CA ASP A 174 -15.29 -0.47 0.50
C ASP A 174 -14.16 -0.72 1.52
N VAL A 175 -13.84 0.25 2.39
CA VAL A 175 -12.79 0.11 3.42
C VAL A 175 -13.11 -1.03 4.38
N LEU A 176 -14.35 -1.06 4.88
CA LEU A 176 -14.81 -2.09 5.81
C LEU A 176 -14.87 -3.47 5.12
N ALA A 177 -15.33 -3.53 3.86
CA ALA A 177 -15.36 -4.78 3.10
C ALA A 177 -13.95 -5.34 2.86
N TYR A 178 -12.96 -4.51 2.53
CA TYR A 178 -11.57 -4.96 2.43
C TYR A 178 -11.05 -5.48 3.76
N PHE A 179 -11.33 -4.75 4.85
CA PHE A 179 -10.90 -5.17 6.17
C PHE A 179 -11.46 -6.55 6.55
N GLU A 180 -12.77 -6.77 6.41
CA GLU A 180 -13.42 -8.04 6.75
C GLU A 180 -12.85 -9.20 5.94
N GLN A 181 -12.66 -8.99 4.63
CA GLN A 181 -12.04 -9.98 3.76
C GLN A 181 -10.62 -10.31 4.19
N LEU A 182 -9.83 -9.30 4.57
CA LEU A 182 -8.47 -9.49 5.06
C LEU A 182 -8.46 -10.26 6.39
N VAL A 183 -9.32 -9.89 7.37
CA VAL A 183 -9.44 -10.61 8.66
C VAL A 183 -9.77 -12.08 8.42
N ASN A 184 -10.78 -12.35 7.60
CA ASN A 184 -11.18 -13.72 7.27
C ASN A 184 -10.02 -14.50 6.65
N ARG A 185 -9.30 -13.87 5.72
CA ARG A 185 -8.16 -14.46 5.03
C ARG A 185 -7.00 -14.77 5.97
N MET A 186 -6.66 -13.87 6.89
CA MET A 186 -5.64 -14.11 7.92
C MET A 186 -6.06 -15.26 8.86
N GLY A 187 -7.33 -15.31 9.28
CA GLY A 187 -7.85 -16.42 10.08
C GLY A 187 -7.71 -17.77 9.37
N ARG A 188 -8.03 -17.82 8.07
CA ARG A 188 -7.85 -19.02 7.25
C ARG A 188 -6.37 -19.40 7.05
N ALA A 189 -5.49 -18.41 6.89
CA ALA A 189 -4.05 -18.64 6.81
C ALA A 189 -3.50 -19.23 8.11
N HIS A 190 -3.94 -18.73 9.28
CA HIS A 190 -3.61 -19.31 10.58
C HIS A 190 -4.04 -20.79 10.67
N MET A 191 -5.29 -21.10 10.32
CA MET A 191 -5.79 -22.48 10.37
C MET A 191 -5.01 -23.41 9.45
N LYS A 192 -4.67 -22.94 8.25
CA LYS A 192 -3.84 -23.71 7.31
C LYS A 192 -2.45 -23.97 7.86
N LEU A 193 -1.77 -22.94 8.37
CA LEU A 193 -0.47 -23.09 9.01
C LEU A 193 -0.53 -24.10 10.16
N LYS A 194 -1.54 -23.97 11.03
CA LYS A 194 -1.76 -24.87 12.16
C LYS A 194 -1.88 -26.34 11.72
N SER A 195 -2.65 -26.59 10.66
CA SER A 195 -2.81 -27.95 10.11
C SER A 195 -1.53 -28.51 9.48
N ALA A 196 -0.68 -27.65 8.90
CA ALA A 196 0.54 -28.07 8.21
C ALA A 196 1.74 -28.25 9.15
N SER A 197 1.84 -27.45 10.23
CA SER A 197 2.97 -27.48 11.17
C SER A 197 2.71 -28.30 12.43
N GLY A 198 1.51 -28.88 12.59
CA GLY A 198 1.12 -29.61 13.81
C GLY A 198 1.06 -28.71 15.05
N MET A 199 0.80 -27.41 14.85
CA MET A 199 0.83 -26.39 15.90
C MET A 199 -0.15 -26.73 17.04
N GLY A 200 0.28 -26.57 18.30
CA GLY A 200 -0.52 -26.89 19.48
C GLY A 200 -1.86 -26.13 19.56
N ARG A 201 -2.76 -26.58 20.45
CA ARG A 201 -4.11 -26.02 20.57
C ARG A 201 -4.10 -24.51 20.85
N ASP A 202 -3.15 -24.05 21.67
CA ASP A 202 -3.06 -22.67 22.17
C ASP A 202 -1.98 -21.82 21.47
N GLU A 203 -1.32 -22.38 20.46
CA GLU A 203 -0.27 -21.67 19.75
C GLU A 203 -0.83 -20.65 18.76
N SER A 204 -0.39 -19.39 18.92
CA SER A 204 -0.78 -18.28 18.07
C SER A 204 0.25 -18.04 16.97
N SER A 205 -0.23 -17.82 15.75
CA SER A 205 0.61 -17.39 14.64
C SER A 205 0.60 -15.86 14.52
N CYS A 206 1.54 -15.32 13.73
CA CYS A 206 1.48 -13.94 13.26
C CYS A 206 0.13 -13.56 12.63
N PHE A 207 -0.53 -14.51 11.93
CA PHE A 207 -1.84 -14.28 11.32
C PHE A 207 -2.95 -14.13 12.36
N SER A 208 -2.97 -14.97 13.40
CA SER A 208 -3.98 -14.87 14.47
C SER A 208 -3.77 -13.60 15.30
N LYS A 209 -2.52 -13.25 15.62
CA LYS A 209 -2.19 -11.98 16.29
C LYS A 209 -2.61 -10.76 15.46
N SER A 210 -2.48 -10.84 14.14
CA SER A 210 -2.93 -9.77 13.23
C SER A 210 -4.46 -9.63 13.26
N VAL A 211 -5.20 -10.75 13.27
CA VAL A 211 -6.65 -10.76 13.43
C VAL A 211 -7.09 -10.12 14.75
N ASP A 212 -6.45 -10.47 15.86
CA ASP A 212 -6.78 -9.91 17.17
C ASP A 212 -6.53 -8.40 17.24
N CYS A 213 -5.38 -7.97 16.71
CA CYS A 213 -5.02 -6.56 16.63
C CYS A 213 -6.01 -5.77 15.76
N TRP A 214 -6.45 -6.35 14.66
CA TRP A 214 -7.43 -5.74 13.77
C TRP A 214 -8.80 -5.64 14.42
N ASN A 215 -9.33 -6.74 14.97
CA ASN A 215 -10.64 -6.75 15.62
C ASN A 215 -10.74 -5.77 16.79
N SER A 216 -9.64 -5.55 17.53
CA SER A 216 -9.62 -4.55 18.60
C SER A 216 -9.60 -3.10 18.09
N GLY A 217 -8.99 -2.84 16.92
CA GLY A 217 -8.94 -1.51 16.29
C GLY A 217 -10.17 -1.13 15.46
N MET A 218 -10.89 -2.13 14.94
CA MET A 218 -12.01 -1.97 14.01
C MET A 218 -13.12 -1.03 14.52
N PRO A 219 -13.63 -1.14 15.76
CA PRO A 219 -14.72 -0.28 16.23
C PRO A 219 -14.39 1.21 16.11
N ARG A 220 -13.13 1.59 16.36
CA ARG A 220 -12.67 2.98 16.26
C ARG A 220 -12.70 3.50 14.82
N TRP A 221 -12.40 2.64 13.85
CA TRP A 221 -12.43 2.98 12.43
C TRP A 221 -13.87 3.14 11.94
N VAL A 222 -14.77 2.24 12.35
CA VAL A 222 -16.21 2.33 12.05
C VAL A 222 -16.80 3.63 12.57
N GLU A 223 -16.54 3.97 13.83
CA GLU A 223 -17.01 5.23 14.42
C GLU A 223 -16.47 6.46 13.70
N ALA A 224 -15.19 6.46 13.36
CA ALA A 224 -14.56 7.58 12.66
C ALA A 224 -15.13 7.74 11.23
N LEU A 225 -15.31 6.65 10.50
CA LEU A 225 -15.93 6.65 9.19
C LEU A 225 -17.40 7.09 9.26
N ALA A 226 -18.16 6.61 10.25
CA ALA A 226 -19.53 7.04 10.47
C ALA A 226 -19.62 8.56 10.70
N ARG A 227 -18.75 9.13 11.55
CA ARG A 227 -18.66 10.59 11.76
C ARG A 227 -18.35 11.34 10.46
N SER A 228 -17.42 10.84 9.64
CA SER A 228 -17.05 11.47 8.36
C SER A 228 -18.16 11.40 7.28
N SER A 229 -19.07 10.43 7.40
CA SER A 229 -20.19 10.22 6.48
C SER A 229 -21.44 11.04 6.84
N VAL A 230 -21.61 11.35 8.14
CA VAL A 230 -22.76 12.09 8.70
C VAL A 230 -22.56 13.62 8.66
N ALA A 231 -21.49 14.12 8.05
CA ALA A 231 -21.34 15.55 7.79
C ALA A 231 -21.83 15.96 6.38
N PRO A 232 -23.13 16.23 6.18
CA PRO A 232 -23.59 17.07 5.08
C PRO A 232 -23.79 18.53 5.55
N ASP A 233 -23.16 19.45 4.82
CA ASP A 233 -23.78 20.68 4.31
C ASP A 233 -24.29 21.74 5.33
N GLN A 234 -23.40 22.30 6.16
CA GLN A 234 -23.70 23.51 6.95
C GLN A 234 -23.00 24.80 6.46
N ARG A 235 -22.46 24.84 5.23
CA ARG A 235 -21.78 26.06 4.72
C ARG A 235 -22.33 26.63 3.41
N SER A 236 -23.46 26.14 2.92
CA SER A 236 -24.13 26.66 1.71
C SER A 236 -25.28 27.66 1.99
N CYS A 237 -25.58 27.98 3.26
CA CYS A 237 -26.56 28.99 3.64
C CYS A 237 -25.92 30.13 4.45
N GLN A 238 -24.99 30.88 3.87
CA GLN A 238 -24.67 32.24 4.29
C GLN A 238 -23.86 32.97 3.20
N ARG A 239 -24.54 33.44 2.16
CA ARG A 239 -24.38 34.77 1.54
C ARG A 239 -25.36 34.97 0.41
#